data_AF-A0A2E7ZGD4-F1
#
_entry.id   AF-A0A2E7ZGD4-F1
#
_cell.length_a   1.000
_cell.length_b   1.000
_cell.length_c   1.000
_cell.angle_alpha   90.00
_cell.angle_beta   90.00
_cell.angle_gamma   90.00
#
_symmetry.space_group_name_H-M   'P 1'
#
loop_
_entity.id
_entity.type
_entity.pdbx_description
1 polymer ?
#
loop_
_entity_poly.entity_id
_entity_poly.type
_entity_poly.pdbx_seq_one_letter_code
_entity_poly.pdbx_strand_id
1 'polypeptide(L)'
;MKEKEELQEPKGLSTESLEKALGASLTLLFILASADLLMYHFVGTAALTVVAHSLSLALYLKHQLRLDLVKLLEMVALIIDGVLIFKEGYALACPLATLVVIIYIGLNRDRHLLRMKKDLQKVFASKQK
;
A
#
# COMPACT_ATOMS: atom_id res chain seq x y z
N MET A 1 26.14 -28.60 -21.99
CA MET A 1 26.83 -27.70 -21.06
C MET A 1 26.83 -26.32 -21.69
N LYS A 2 25.86 -25.48 -21.34
CA LYS A 2 25.83 -24.05 -21.69
C LYS A 2 25.19 -23.32 -20.52
N GLU A 3 25.84 -22.22 -20.18
CA GLU A 3 25.83 -21.55 -18.89
C GLU A 3 24.44 -21.26 -18.35
N LYS A 4 24.37 -21.37 -17.02
CA LYS A 4 23.37 -20.77 -16.17
C LYS A 4 23.29 -19.29 -16.56
N GLU A 5 22.17 -18.87 -17.11
CA GLU A 5 21.74 -17.48 -17.01
C GLU A 5 21.56 -17.22 -15.51
N GLU A 6 22.65 -16.81 -14.87
CA GLU A 6 22.61 -16.10 -13.62
C GLU A 6 21.79 -14.85 -13.89
N LEU A 7 20.50 -14.98 -13.56
CA LEU A 7 19.56 -13.92 -13.38
C LEU A 7 20.22 -12.92 -12.43
N GLN A 8 20.93 -11.94 -12.98
CA GLN A 8 21.54 -10.87 -12.22
C GLN A 8 20.40 -10.17 -11.50
N GLU A 9 20.19 -10.55 -10.24
CA GLU A 9 19.34 -9.79 -9.35
C GLU A 9 19.93 -8.37 -9.33
N PRO A 10 19.12 -7.34 -9.62
CA PRO A 10 19.61 -5.97 -9.46
C PRO A 10 20.13 -5.85 -8.03
N LYS A 11 21.40 -5.45 -7.89
CA LYS A 11 22.22 -5.41 -6.66
C LYS A 11 21.65 -4.60 -5.48
N GLY A 12 20.36 -4.29 -5.44
CA GLY A 12 19.71 -3.56 -4.36
C GLY A 12 18.35 -4.08 -3.91
N LEU A 13 17.81 -5.18 -4.48
CA LEU A 13 16.47 -5.67 -4.11
C LEU A 13 16.46 -7.19 -3.84
N SER A 14 17.10 -7.59 -2.73
CA SER A 14 17.01 -8.99 -2.28
C SER A 14 15.58 -9.33 -1.86
N THR A 15 15.16 -10.57 -2.10
CA THR A 15 13.84 -11.08 -1.70
C THR A 15 13.59 -10.93 -0.21
N GLU A 16 14.61 -11.16 0.61
CA GLU A 16 14.56 -10.98 2.06
C GLU A 16 14.30 -9.51 2.47
N SER A 17 14.98 -8.55 1.82
CA SER A 17 14.76 -7.12 2.10
C SER A 17 13.35 -6.70 1.71
N LEU A 18 12.85 -7.21 0.59
CA LEU A 18 11.49 -6.96 0.11
C LEU A 18 10.43 -7.55 1.04
N GLU A 19 10.68 -8.75 1.55
CA GLU A 19 9.83 -9.40 2.53
C GLU A 19 9.76 -8.63 3.84
N LYS A 20 10.91 -8.18 4.33
CA LYS A 20 11.01 -7.37 5.54
C LYS A 20 10.34 -6.01 5.35
N ALA A 21 10.51 -5.39 4.19
CA ALA A 21 9.86 -4.13 3.84
C ALA A 21 8.34 -4.28 3.73
N LEU A 22 7.86 -5.36 3.09
CA LEU A 22 6.42 -5.66 3.01
C LEU A 22 5.84 -5.89 4.41
N GLY A 23 6.52 -6.68 5.24
CA GLY A 23 6.12 -6.92 6.63
C GLY A 23 6.08 -5.62 7.44
N ALA A 24 7.12 -4.79 7.38
CA ALA A 24 7.17 -3.50 8.05
C ALA A 24 6.05 -2.56 7.57
N SER A 25 5.80 -2.50 6.26
CA SER A 25 4.74 -1.68 5.67
C SER A 25 3.35 -2.14 6.12
N LEU A 26 3.10 -3.45 6.15
CA LEU A 26 1.83 -4.00 6.64
C LEU A 26 1.61 -3.71 8.11
N THR A 27 2.65 -3.86 8.94
CA THR A 27 2.60 -3.53 10.36
C THR A 27 2.33 -2.04 10.58
N LEU A 28 2.99 -1.15 9.82
CA LEU A 28 2.74 0.29 9.89
C LEU A 28 1.30 0.62 9.50
N LEU A 29 0.81 0.08 8.38
CA LEU A 29 -0.58 0.29 7.95
C LEU A 29 -1.59 -0.25 8.96
N PHE A 30 -1.29 -1.38 9.61
CA PHE A 30 -2.13 -1.94 10.67
C PHE A 30 -2.21 -1.00 11.87
N ILE A 31 -1.07 -0.47 12.33
CA ILE A 31 -1.01 0.50 13.43
C ILE A 31 -1.78 1.77 13.07
N LEU A 32 -1.57 2.32 11.86
CA LEU A 32 -2.28 3.51 11.40
C LEU A 32 -3.80 3.28 11.35
N ALA A 33 -4.25 2.16 10.78
CA ALA A 33 -5.68 1.83 10.70
C ALA A 33 -6.30 1.64 12.09
N SER A 34 -5.59 0.96 12.99
CA SER A 34 -6.03 0.78 14.37
C SER A 34 -6.08 2.11 15.12
N ALA A 35 -5.09 2.99 14.92
CA ALA A 35 -5.07 4.32 15.53
C ALA A 35 -6.20 5.21 15.02
N ASP A 36 -6.50 5.17 13.71
CA ASP A 36 -7.66 5.89 13.15
C ASP A 36 -8.98 5.40 13.76
N LEU A 37 -9.18 4.09 13.89
CA LEU A 37 -10.38 3.53 14.53
C LEU A 37 -10.50 3.95 16.00
N LEU A 38 -9.38 3.98 16.73
CA LEU A 38 -9.34 4.47 18.10
C LEU A 38 -9.67 5.96 18.17
N MET A 39 -9.07 6.79 17.31
CA MET A 39 -9.37 8.22 17.25
C MET A 39 -10.82 8.48 16.85
N TYR A 40 -11.40 7.68 15.97
CA TYR A 40 -12.82 7.78 15.67
C TYR A 40 -13.66 7.51 16.92
N HIS A 41 -13.33 6.47 17.69
CA HIS A 41 -14.06 6.13 18.90
C HIS A 41 -13.94 7.18 20.02
N PHE A 42 -12.76 7.78 20.21
CA PHE A 42 -12.49 8.71 21.32
C PHE A 42 -12.66 10.19 20.99
N VAL A 43 -12.35 10.58 19.76
CA VAL A 43 -12.24 11.99 19.31
C VAL A 43 -13.25 12.30 18.20
N GLY A 44 -13.90 11.29 17.61
CA GLY A 44 -14.86 11.45 16.52
C GLY A 44 -14.21 11.76 15.17
N THR A 45 -12.90 11.54 15.03
CA THR A 45 -12.15 11.86 13.80
C THR A 45 -11.21 10.72 13.44
N ALA A 46 -11.03 10.47 12.15
CA ALA A 46 -10.04 9.53 11.62
C ALA A 46 -9.58 10.07 10.27
N ALA A 47 -8.28 10.14 10.04
CA ALA A 47 -7.73 10.77 8.82
C ALA A 47 -6.31 10.31 8.47
N LEU A 48 -5.60 9.60 9.34
CA LEU A 48 -4.21 9.20 9.09
C LEU A 48 -4.11 8.23 7.91
N THR A 49 -5.01 7.27 7.83
CA THR A 49 -5.10 6.32 6.72
C THR A 49 -5.55 6.99 5.42
N VAL A 50 -6.40 8.02 5.50
CA VAL A 50 -6.77 8.83 4.33
C VAL A 50 -5.56 9.55 3.76
N VAL A 51 -4.70 10.13 4.62
CA VAL A 51 -3.44 10.77 4.20
C VAL A 51 -2.50 9.74 3.56
N ALA A 52 -2.33 8.58 4.19
CA ALA A 52 -1.49 7.50 3.66
C ALA A 52 -1.96 7.01 2.29
N HIS A 53 -3.26 6.77 2.12
CA HIS A 53 -3.85 6.35 0.85
C HIS A 53 -3.80 7.42 -0.22
N SER A 54 -3.96 8.70 0.15
CA SER A 54 -3.82 9.83 -0.76
C SER A 54 -2.38 9.94 -1.29
N LEU A 55 -1.38 9.76 -0.43
CA LEU A 55 0.03 9.70 -0.83
C LEU A 55 0.30 8.51 -1.76
N SER A 56 -0.24 7.34 -1.41
CA SER A 56 -0.17 6.12 -2.23
C SER A 56 -0.80 6.34 -3.62
N LEU A 57 -1.94 7.05 -3.69
CA LEU A 57 -2.58 7.41 -4.95
C LEU A 57 -1.76 8.41 -5.77
N ALA A 58 -1.16 9.42 -5.13
CA ALA A 58 -0.28 10.37 -5.80
C ALA A 58 0.94 9.68 -6.43
N LEU A 59 1.56 8.73 -5.71
CA LEU A 59 2.66 7.92 -6.25
C LEU A 59 2.21 7.02 -7.40
N TYR A 60 1.03 6.41 -7.28
CA TYR A 60 0.40 5.60 -8.32
C TYR A 60 0.22 6.38 -9.62
N LEU A 61 -0.36 7.58 -9.55
CA LEU A 61 -0.58 8.45 -10.71
C LEU A 61 0.74 8.93 -11.31
N LYS A 62 1.69 9.33 -10.47
CA LYS A 62 3.00 9.85 -10.92
C LYS A 62 3.83 8.82 -11.69
N HIS A 63 3.83 7.55 -11.26
CA HIS A 63 4.66 6.50 -11.86
C HIS A 63 3.87 5.56 -12.80
N GLN A 64 2.59 5.86 -13.06
CA GLN A 64 1.67 5.03 -13.85
C GLN A 64 1.76 3.55 -13.47
N LEU A 65 1.66 3.28 -12.16
CA LEU A 65 1.71 1.92 -11.63
C LEU A 65 0.51 1.11 -12.14
N ARG A 66 0.62 -0.23 -12.14
CA ARG A 66 -0.44 -1.08 -12.73
C ARG A 66 -1.65 -1.10 -11.79
N LEU A 67 -2.84 -0.90 -12.34
CA LEU A 67 -4.08 -0.91 -11.57
C LEU A 67 -4.35 -2.33 -11.03
N ASP A 68 -4.58 -2.45 -9.72
CA ASP A 68 -4.78 -3.71 -9.00
C ASP A 68 -6.05 -3.64 -8.15
N LEU A 69 -6.57 -4.80 -7.74
CA LEU A 69 -7.74 -4.92 -6.87
C LEU A 69 -7.55 -4.18 -5.54
N VAL A 70 -6.34 -4.28 -4.95
CA VAL A 70 -6.00 -3.54 -3.72
C VAL A 70 -6.10 -2.03 -3.97
N LYS A 71 -5.52 -1.55 -5.07
CA LYS A 71 -5.53 -0.11 -5.40
C LYS A 71 -6.94 0.39 -5.74
N LEU A 72 -7.76 -0.43 -6.40
CA LEU A 72 -9.17 -0.14 -6.63
C LEU A 72 -9.92 0.03 -5.31
N LEU A 73 -9.71 -0.90 -4.37
CA LEU A 73 -10.35 -0.83 -3.06
C LEU A 73 -9.91 0.43 -2.29
N GLU A 74 -8.62 0.76 -2.31
CA GLU A 74 -8.10 2.01 -1.71
C GLU A 74 -8.73 3.27 -2.33
N MET A 75 -8.87 3.31 -3.66
CA MET A 75 -9.48 4.45 -4.35
C MET A 75 -10.97 4.59 -4.00
N VAL A 76 -11.70 3.49 -3.96
CA VAL A 76 -13.12 3.51 -3.55
C VAL A 76 -13.25 3.96 -2.09
N ALA A 77 -12.40 3.46 -1.20
CA ALA A 77 -12.37 3.87 0.20
C ALA A 77 -12.07 5.36 0.37
N LEU A 78 -11.11 5.90 -0.40
CA LEU A 78 -10.80 7.33 -0.41
C LEU A 78 -11.99 8.20 -0.86
N ILE A 79 -12.74 7.76 -1.87
CA ILE A 79 -13.92 8.49 -2.34
C ILE A 79 -15.01 8.49 -1.26
N ILE A 80 -15.27 7.34 -0.64
CA ILE A 80 -16.26 7.22 0.44
C ILE A 80 -15.87 8.13 1.60
N ASP A 81 -14.62 8.10 2.03
CA ASP A 81 -14.15 8.93 3.13
C ASP A 81 -14.15 10.42 2.78
N GLY A 82 -13.85 10.80 1.54
CA GLY A 82 -14.01 12.19 1.11
C GLY A 82 -15.44 12.69 1.30
N VAL A 83 -16.44 11.83 1.06
CA VAL A 83 -17.86 12.15 1.30
C VAL A 83 -18.18 12.17 2.79
N LEU A 84 -17.70 11.19 3.57
CA LEU A 84 -17.95 11.12 5.01
C LEU A 84 -17.31 12.28 5.77
N ILE A 85 -16.09 12.69 5.40
CA ILE A 85 -15.43 13.86 5.98
C ILE A 85 -16.26 15.12 5.71
N PHE A 86 -16.76 15.29 4.49
CA PHE A 86 -17.54 16.47 4.12
C PHE A 86 -18.91 16.52 4.82
N LYS A 87 -19.55 15.37 5.04
CA LYS A 87 -20.90 15.30 5.62
C LYS A 87 -20.91 15.18 7.15
N GLU A 88 -20.00 14.40 7.70
CA GLU A 88 -20.05 13.93 9.08
C GLU A 88 -18.74 14.18 9.86
N GLY A 89 -17.68 14.65 9.20
CA GLY A 89 -16.43 15.06 9.85
C GLY A 89 -15.47 13.91 10.21
N TYR A 90 -15.72 12.70 9.72
CA TYR A 90 -14.89 11.52 10.01
C TYR A 90 -14.61 10.66 8.77
N ALA A 91 -13.66 9.72 8.88
CA ALA A 91 -13.30 8.77 7.83
C ALA A 91 -13.21 7.34 8.38
N LEU A 92 -13.98 6.41 7.82
CA LEU A 92 -14.05 5.01 8.30
C LEU A 92 -13.77 3.98 7.21
N ALA A 93 -13.99 4.32 5.94
CA ALA A 93 -13.81 3.40 4.85
C ALA A 93 -12.34 3.04 4.63
N CYS A 94 -11.42 4.01 4.68
CA CYS A 94 -9.98 3.81 4.57
C CYS A 94 -9.41 2.90 5.65
N PRO A 95 -9.63 3.13 6.96
CA PRO A 95 -9.09 2.25 7.98
C PRO A 95 -9.67 0.83 7.87
N LEU A 96 -10.97 0.69 7.62
CA LEU A 96 -11.60 -0.63 7.42
C LEU A 96 -11.05 -1.35 6.18
N ALA A 97 -10.95 -0.66 5.04
CA ALA A 97 -10.38 -1.21 3.81
C ALA A 97 -8.92 -1.63 4.02
N THR A 98 -8.14 -0.85 4.78
CA THR A 98 -6.75 -1.16 5.11
C THR A 98 -6.63 -2.49 5.85
N LEU A 99 -7.50 -2.74 6.84
CA LEU A 99 -7.50 -4.01 7.58
C LEU A 99 -7.82 -5.20 6.66
N VAL A 100 -8.81 -5.06 5.78
CA VAL A 100 -9.16 -6.09 4.79
C VAL A 100 -8.00 -6.36 3.83
N VAL A 101 -7.35 -5.29 3.35
CA VAL A 101 -6.18 -5.38 2.47
C VAL A 101 -5.01 -6.08 3.16
N ILE A 102 -4.74 -5.78 4.42
CA ILE A 102 -3.66 -6.44 5.18
C ILE A 102 -3.90 -7.94 5.26
N ILE A 103 -5.13 -8.38 5.57
CA ILE A 103 -5.48 -9.81 5.61
C ILE A 103 -5.30 -10.43 4.23
N TYR A 104 -5.83 -9.78 3.18
CA TYR A 104 -5.73 -10.27 1.81
C TYR A 104 -4.28 -10.41 1.32
N ILE A 105 -3.43 -9.42 1.62
CA ILE A 105 -1.99 -9.46 1.30
C ILE A 105 -1.30 -10.54 2.11
N GLY A 106 -1.62 -10.68 3.39
CA GLY A 106 -1.09 -11.74 4.25
C GLY A 106 -1.38 -13.14 3.72
N LEU A 107 -2.60 -13.38 3.21
CA LEU A 107 -3.00 -14.64 2.59
C LEU A 107 -2.36 -14.89 1.21
N ASN A 108 -1.95 -13.84 0.49
CA ASN A 108 -1.40 -13.90 -0.87
C ASN A 108 0.03 -13.33 -0.98
N ARG A 109 0.84 -13.54 0.06
CA ARG A 109 2.12 -12.83 0.28
C ARG A 109 3.08 -12.91 -0.92
N ASP A 110 3.33 -14.11 -1.46
CA ASP A 110 4.28 -14.31 -2.57
C ASP A 110 3.88 -13.54 -3.83
N ARG A 111 2.58 -13.51 -4.13
CA ARG A 111 2.03 -12.79 -5.27
C ARG A 111 2.18 -11.28 -5.11
N HIS A 112 2.14 -10.77 -3.88
CA HIS A 112 2.35 -9.35 -3.60
C HIS A 112 3.84 -8.98 -3.60
N LEU A 113 4.72 -9.84 -3.10
CA LEU A 113 6.17 -9.63 -3.17
C LEU A 113 6.66 -9.50 -4.61
N LEU A 114 6.25 -10.42 -5.49
CA LEU A 114 6.65 -10.38 -6.90
C LEU A 114 6.21 -9.07 -7.58
N ARG A 115 5.05 -8.52 -7.18
CA ARG A 115 4.56 -7.24 -7.69
C ARG A 115 5.35 -6.07 -7.13
N MET A 116 5.58 -6.05 -5.82
CA MET A 116 6.33 -4.98 -5.16
C MET A 116 7.75 -4.85 -5.75
N LYS A 117 8.38 -5.97 -6.13
CA LYS A 117 9.65 -6.00 -6.88
C LYS A 117 9.53 -5.28 -8.22
N LYS A 118 8.51 -5.59 -9.03
CA LYS A 118 8.28 -4.96 -10.35
C LYS A 118 8.00 -3.47 -10.24
N ASP A 119 7.18 -3.08 -9.26
CA ASP A 119 6.81 -1.68 -9.04
C ASP A 119 8.01 -0.85 -8.58
N LEU A 120 8.81 -1.38 -7.64
CA LEU A 120 10.05 -0.74 -7.21
C LEU A 120 11.05 -0.59 -8.35
N GLN A 121 11.25 -1.63 -9.17
CA GLN A 121 12.10 -1.55 -10.37
C GLN A 121 11.66 -0.43 -11.31
N LYS A 122 10.35 -0.27 -11.54
CA LYS A 122 9.81 0.81 -12.40
C LYS A 122 10.08 2.19 -11.80
N VAL A 123 9.90 2.36 -10.49
CA VAL A 123 10.16 3.63 -9.79
C VAL A 123 11.66 3.97 -9.85
N PHE A 124 12.56 3.02 -9.56
CA PHE A 124 14.00 3.25 -9.63
C PHE A 124 14.47 3.57 -11.05
N ALA A 125 13.93 2.89 -12.07
CA ALA A 125 14.24 3.18 -13.48
C ALA A 125 13.81 4.61 -13.88
N SER A 126 12.68 5.10 -13.35
CA SER A 126 12.22 6.48 -13.62
C SER A 126 13.09 7.56 -12.97
N LYS A 127 13.84 7.23 -11.91
CA LYS A 127 14.73 8.15 -11.19
C LYS A 127 16.16 8.21 -11.75
N GLN A 128 16.56 7.24 -12.59
CA GLN A 128 17.86 7.23 -13.26
C GLN A 128 17.87 8.03 -14.57
N LYS A 129 16.77 8.72 -14.90
CA LYS A 129 16.61 9.59 -16.05
C LYS A 129 16.53 11.05 -15.59
#